data_AF-D1AHM1-F1
#
_entry.id   AF-D1AHM1-F1
#
_cell.length_a   1.000
_cell.length_b   1.000
_cell.length_c   1.000
_cell.angle_alpha   90.00
_cell.angle_beta   90.00
_cell.angle_gamma   90.00
#
_symmetry.space_group_name_H-M   'P 1'
#
loop_
_entity.id
_entity.type
_entity.pdbx_description
1 polymer ?
#
loop_
_entity_poly.entity_id
_entity_poly.type
_entity_poly.pdbx_seq_one_letter_code
_entity_poly.pdbx_strand_id
1 'polypeptide(L)'
;MPESQFTKMQLITIAIQILAIIIQVFCIFVSYYLGSKKDKQEYRLRIKEERYNNFYFPYIRLLYSIHAWDFASCNQPKCMKDFDKIISENIRHLDEKTISLCEDFSSAYIYFSWFYAYCVEPSPEVIPSETEASKIYDTIFFTIGYSILLEAQSIASELDLPIITKPFLKIFSDRSQGYNNLKVPKPDFP
;
A
#
# COMPACT_ATOMS: atom_id res chain seq x y z
N MET A 1 73.52 -28.61 12.44
CA MET A 1 72.07 -28.87 12.58
C MET A 1 71.19 -27.70 13.09
N PRO A 2 71.63 -26.44 13.28
CA PRO A 2 70.72 -25.34 13.69
C PRO A 2 70.00 -24.61 12.54
N GLU A 3 70.55 -24.58 11.32
CA GLU A 3 69.96 -23.83 10.17
C GLU A 3 68.59 -24.37 9.72
N SER A 4 68.36 -25.68 9.86
CA SER A 4 67.09 -26.34 9.50
C SER A 4 65.92 -25.96 10.41
N GLN A 5 66.20 -25.68 11.68
CA GLN A 5 65.18 -25.25 12.66
C GLN A 5 64.79 -23.78 12.45
N PHE A 6 65.77 -22.94 12.10
CA PHE A 6 65.58 -21.53 11.85
C PHE A 6 64.71 -21.26 10.61
N THR A 7 64.93 -21.99 9.51
CA THR A 7 64.12 -21.87 8.28
C THR A 7 62.66 -22.29 8.48
N LYS A 8 62.40 -23.35 9.25
CA LYS A 8 61.02 -23.76 9.59
C LYS A 8 60.28 -22.69 10.40
N MET A 9 60.97 -22.08 11.37
CA MET A 9 60.39 -21.01 12.20
C MET A 9 60.05 -19.77 11.37
N GLN A 10 60.88 -19.41 10.40
CA GLN A 10 60.61 -18.32 9.46
C GLN A 10 59.39 -18.62 8.56
N LEU A 11 59.30 -19.83 8.00
CA LEU A 11 58.15 -20.24 7.17
C LEU A 11 56.82 -20.18 7.93
N ILE A 12 56.80 -20.65 9.19
CA ILE A 12 55.61 -20.59 10.04
C ILE A 12 55.20 -19.13 10.28
N THR A 13 56.16 -18.25 10.56
CA THR A 13 55.89 -16.82 10.80
C THR A 13 55.29 -16.15 9.57
N ILE A 14 55.84 -16.43 8.38
CA ILE A 14 55.32 -15.92 7.10
C ILE A 14 53.90 -16.45 6.85
N ALA A 15 53.64 -17.73 7.09
CA ALA A 15 52.32 -18.32 6.93
C ALA A 15 51.27 -17.66 7.84
N ILE A 16 51.61 -17.37 9.09
CA ILE A 16 50.73 -16.66 10.04
C ILE A 16 50.45 -15.24 9.57
N GLN A 17 51.45 -14.52 9.07
CA GLN A 17 51.27 -13.16 8.54
C GLN A 17 50.34 -13.14 7.31
N ILE A 18 50.52 -14.08 6.38
CA ILE A 18 49.63 -14.24 5.21
C ILE A 18 48.20 -14.53 5.67
N LEU A 19 48.03 -15.44 6.62
CA LEU A 19 46.72 -15.75 7.18
C LEU A 19 46.07 -14.53 7.84
N ALA A 20 46.83 -13.74 8.59
CA ALA A 20 46.34 -12.52 9.23
C ALA A 20 45.85 -11.50 8.18
N ILE A 21 46.58 -11.32 7.08
CA ILE A 21 46.18 -10.44 5.97
C ILE A 21 44.88 -10.95 5.34
N ILE A 22 44.76 -12.26 5.08
CA ILE A 22 43.54 -12.86 4.51
C ILE A 22 42.34 -12.62 5.45
N ILE A 23 42.51 -12.83 6.75
CA ILE A 23 41.45 -12.61 7.74
C ILE A 23 41.03 -11.14 7.77
N GLN A 24 41.98 -10.20 7.72
CA GLN A 24 41.67 -8.76 7.69
C GLN A 24 40.85 -8.39 6.45
N VAL A 25 41.27 -8.85 5.27
CA VAL A 25 40.53 -8.62 4.00
C VAL A 25 39.13 -9.23 4.08
N PHE A 26 39.01 -10.44 4.63
CA PHE A 26 37.72 -11.10 4.82
C PHE A 26 36.80 -10.32 5.77
N CYS A 27 37.34 -9.79 6.88
CA CYS A 27 36.57 -8.98 7.83
C CYS A 27 36.03 -7.69 7.18
N ILE A 28 36.83 -7.03 6.34
CA ILE A 28 36.41 -5.86 5.58
C ILE A 28 35.24 -6.23 4.65
N PHE A 29 35.37 -7.35 3.93
CA PHE A 29 34.33 -7.82 3.02
C PHE A 29 33.02 -8.13 3.74
N VAL A 30 33.08 -8.88 4.85
CA VAL A 30 31.90 -9.21 5.66
C VAL A 30 31.25 -7.94 6.24
N SER A 31 32.05 -7.01 6.76
CA SER A 31 31.54 -5.76 7.34
C SER A 31 30.82 -4.92 6.28
N TYR A 32 31.41 -4.79 5.08
CA TYR A 32 30.79 -4.08 3.97
C TYR A 32 29.50 -4.76 3.51
N TYR A 33 29.50 -6.09 3.39
CA TYR A 33 28.32 -6.86 2.98
C TYR A 33 27.16 -6.71 3.99
N LEU A 34 27.44 -6.84 5.28
CA LEU A 34 26.45 -6.68 6.35
C LEU A 34 25.94 -5.24 6.42
N GLY A 35 26.84 -4.24 6.31
CA GLY A 35 26.48 -2.83 6.24
C GLY A 35 25.54 -2.53 5.08
N SER A 36 25.90 -2.94 3.87
CA SER A 36 25.05 -2.75 2.69
C SER A 36 23.68 -3.43 2.81
N LYS A 37 23.63 -4.60 3.44
CA LYS A 37 22.36 -5.31 3.70
C LYS A 37 21.48 -4.52 4.69
N LYS A 38 22.08 -4.02 5.77
CA LYS A 38 21.40 -3.19 6.77
C LYS A 38 20.88 -1.89 6.15
N ASP A 39 21.70 -1.18 5.38
CA ASP A 39 21.31 0.07 4.73
C ASP A 39 20.12 -0.12 3.78
N LYS A 40 20.12 -1.22 3.01
CA LYS A 40 18.99 -1.57 2.14
C LYS A 40 17.72 -1.88 2.93
N GLN A 41 17.85 -2.54 4.08
CA GLN A 41 16.73 -2.84 4.96
C GLN A 41 16.15 -1.56 5.60
N GLU A 42 17.00 -0.70 6.14
CA GLU A 42 16.60 0.58 6.72
C GLU A 42 15.94 1.49 5.67
N TYR A 43 16.49 1.54 4.46
CA TYR A 43 15.87 2.25 3.34
C TYR A 43 14.45 1.73 3.05
N ARG A 44 14.26 0.41 2.98
CA ARG A 44 12.94 -0.19 2.73
C ARG A 44 11.96 0.09 3.87
N LEU A 45 12.39 0.01 5.12
CA LEU A 45 11.56 0.32 6.28
C LEU A 45 11.12 1.79 6.28
N ARG A 46 12.05 2.71 5.99
CA ARG A 46 11.74 4.13 5.88
C ARG A 46 10.71 4.44 4.79
N ILE A 47 10.80 3.80 3.63
CA ILE A 47 9.81 3.95 2.55
C ILE A 47 8.44 3.41 2.99
N LYS A 48 8.40 2.28 3.70
CA LYS A 48 7.15 1.71 4.24
C LYS A 48 6.52 2.63 5.28
N GLU A 49 7.33 3.17 6.18
CA GLU A 49 6.88 4.13 7.19
C GLU A 49 6.34 5.41 6.55
N GLU A 50 7.02 5.94 5.53
CA GLU A 50 6.54 7.09 4.75
C GLU A 50 5.18 6.80 4.08
N ARG A 51 5.05 5.64 3.41
CA ARG A 51 3.78 5.22 2.81
C ARG A 51 2.67 5.11 3.86
N TYR A 52 2.97 4.48 5.01
CA TYR A 52 2.02 4.31 6.10
C TYR A 52 1.53 5.63 6.66
N ASN A 53 2.45 6.53 6.99
CA ASN A 53 2.12 7.79 7.64
C ASN A 53 1.44 8.80 6.70
N ASN A 54 1.79 8.80 5.41
CA ASN A 54 1.25 9.78 4.46
C ASN A 54 -0.07 9.33 3.81
N PHE A 55 -0.30 8.02 3.66
CA PHE A 55 -1.48 7.51 2.97
C PHE A 55 -2.37 6.62 3.83
N TYR A 56 -1.84 5.48 4.28
CA TYR A 56 -2.66 4.44 4.93
C TYR A 56 -3.26 4.92 6.27
N PHE A 57 -2.47 5.59 7.10
CA PHE A 57 -2.94 6.12 8.37
C PHE A 57 -3.98 7.24 8.19
N PRO A 58 -3.78 8.26 7.32
CA PRO A 58 -4.82 9.24 6.99
C PRO A 58 -6.11 8.61 6.47
N TYR A 59 -6.02 7.59 5.62
CA TYR A 59 -7.19 6.86 5.14
C TYR A 59 -7.95 6.17 6.28
N ILE A 60 -7.25 5.43 7.15
CA ILE A 60 -7.88 4.78 8.31
C ILE A 60 -8.51 5.81 9.25
N ARG A 61 -7.83 6.96 9.46
CA ARG A 61 -8.35 8.06 10.27
C ARG A 61 -9.64 8.64 9.68
N LEU A 62 -9.73 8.74 8.35
CA LEU A 62 -10.95 9.15 7.66
C LEU A 62 -12.09 8.15 7.94
N LEU A 63 -11.82 6.84 7.86
CA LEU A 63 -12.84 5.82 8.15
C LEU A 63 -13.40 5.92 9.57
N TYR A 64 -12.55 6.21 10.56
CA TYR A 64 -12.99 6.46 11.93
C TYR A 64 -13.79 7.76 12.07
N SER A 65 -13.38 8.86 11.41
CA SER A 65 -14.07 10.14 11.56
C SER A 65 -15.48 10.12 10.99
N ILE A 66 -15.71 9.33 9.94
CA ILE A 66 -17.01 9.21 9.27
C ILE A 66 -17.83 8.01 9.75
N HIS A 67 -17.36 7.22 10.72
CA HIS A 67 -18.03 6.00 11.17
C HIS A 67 -18.37 5.05 10.00
N ALA A 68 -17.39 4.82 9.11
CA ALA A 68 -17.59 4.14 7.81
C ALA A 68 -18.17 2.71 7.91
N TRP A 69 -18.26 2.13 9.10
CA TRP A 69 -18.89 0.84 9.37
C TRP A 69 -20.42 0.87 9.26
N ASP A 70 -21.07 2.03 9.46
CA ASP A 70 -22.54 2.18 9.43
C ASP A 70 -23.08 2.74 8.11
N PHE A 71 -22.21 3.13 7.17
CA PHE A 71 -22.62 3.88 5.99
C PHE A 71 -22.82 3.00 4.76
N ALA A 72 -24.04 2.96 4.23
CA ALA A 72 -24.27 2.65 2.82
C ALA A 72 -23.93 3.91 2.01
N SER A 73 -22.87 3.82 1.20
CA SER A 73 -22.34 4.90 0.37
C SER A 73 -21.82 6.11 1.15
N CYS A 74 -20.66 6.66 0.75
CA CYS A 74 -20.26 8.01 1.17
C CYS A 74 -21.17 9.09 0.56
N ASN A 75 -22.46 9.09 0.90
CA ASN A 75 -23.46 10.08 0.47
C ASN A 75 -23.21 11.47 1.06
N GLN A 76 -22.12 11.66 1.80
CA GLN A 76 -21.66 12.97 2.21
C GLN A 76 -20.60 13.48 1.22
N PRO A 77 -20.89 14.57 0.47
CA PRO A 77 -19.95 15.15 -0.48
C PRO A 77 -18.57 15.47 0.12
N LYS A 78 -18.52 15.72 1.44
CA LYS A 78 -17.28 15.92 2.18
C LYS A 78 -16.42 14.65 2.30
N CYS A 79 -17.03 13.49 2.61
CA CYS A 79 -16.32 12.21 2.65
C CYS A 79 -15.65 11.93 1.30
N MET A 80 -16.41 12.06 0.21
CA MET A 80 -15.92 11.79 -1.13
C MET A 80 -14.75 12.68 -1.51
N LYS A 81 -14.84 13.98 -1.20
CA LYS A 81 -13.73 14.93 -1.42
C LYS A 81 -12.50 14.59 -0.59
N ASP A 82 -12.68 14.24 0.68
CA ASP A 82 -11.56 13.89 1.56
C ASP A 82 -10.89 12.58 1.10
N PHE A 83 -11.67 11.60 0.64
CA PHE A 83 -11.15 10.34 0.08
C PHE A 83 -10.39 10.56 -1.22
N ASP A 84 -10.99 11.29 -2.18
CA ASP A 84 -10.38 11.61 -3.47
C ASP A 84 -9.08 12.40 -3.28
N LYS A 85 -9.07 13.35 -2.33
CA LYS A 85 -7.87 14.07 -1.93
C LYS A 85 -6.78 13.13 -1.41
N ILE A 86 -7.12 12.22 -0.49
CA ILE A 86 -6.15 11.27 0.07
C ILE A 86 -5.54 10.41 -1.03
N ILE A 87 -6.34 9.91 -1.99
CA ILE A 87 -5.84 9.10 -3.11
C ILE A 87 -5.00 9.94 -4.08
N SER A 88 -5.53 11.04 -4.59
CA SER A 88 -4.87 11.84 -5.63
C SER A 88 -3.53 12.43 -5.17
N GLU A 89 -3.45 12.93 -3.94
CA GLU A 89 -2.21 13.50 -3.38
C GLU A 89 -1.15 12.42 -3.06
N ASN A 90 -1.55 11.15 -2.93
CA ASN A 90 -0.68 10.08 -2.46
C ASN A 90 -0.66 8.85 -3.37
N ILE A 91 -1.03 9.00 -4.65
CA ILE A 91 -1.11 7.88 -5.60
C ILE A 91 0.22 7.10 -5.70
N ARG A 92 1.36 7.78 -5.51
CA ARG A 92 2.71 7.19 -5.47
C ARG A 92 2.93 6.21 -4.32
N HIS A 93 2.10 6.26 -3.28
CA HIS A 93 2.21 5.42 -2.08
C HIS A 93 1.31 4.17 -2.16
N LEU A 94 0.44 4.09 -3.16
CA LEU A 94 -0.42 2.93 -3.40
C LEU A 94 0.38 1.71 -3.87
N ASP A 95 -0.09 0.53 -3.53
CA ASP A 95 0.36 -0.73 -4.13
C ASP A 95 -0.29 -0.95 -5.51
N GLU A 96 0.32 -1.83 -6.30
CA GLU A 96 -0.09 -2.11 -7.68
C GLU A 96 -1.56 -2.59 -7.78
N LYS A 97 -2.02 -3.40 -6.82
CA LYS A 97 -3.39 -3.91 -6.81
C LYS A 97 -4.38 -2.79 -6.51
N THR A 98 -4.06 -1.87 -5.61
CA THR A 98 -4.94 -0.73 -5.35
C THR A 98 -4.95 0.25 -6.53
N ILE A 99 -3.80 0.47 -7.19
CA ILE A 99 -3.71 1.33 -8.38
C ILE A 99 -4.61 0.82 -9.51
N SER A 100 -4.66 -0.49 -9.75
CA SER A 100 -5.50 -1.05 -10.82
C SER A 100 -7.00 -0.85 -10.58
N LEU A 101 -7.42 -0.58 -9.34
CA LEU A 101 -8.81 -0.29 -8.98
C LEU A 101 -9.18 1.20 -9.11
N CYS A 102 -8.19 2.09 -9.25
CA CYS A 102 -8.45 3.54 -9.29
C CYS A 102 -9.26 3.98 -10.53
N GLU A 103 -9.07 3.32 -11.68
CA GLU A 103 -9.85 3.61 -12.90
C GLU A 103 -11.33 3.27 -12.70
N ASP A 104 -11.61 2.10 -12.14
CA ASP A 104 -12.98 1.68 -11.84
C ASP A 104 -13.62 2.59 -10.79
N PHE A 105 -12.86 2.97 -9.77
CA PHE A 105 -13.34 3.90 -8.75
C PHE A 105 -13.70 5.26 -9.35
N SER A 106 -12.83 5.82 -10.18
CA SER A 106 -13.08 7.10 -10.87
C SER A 106 -14.32 7.01 -11.77
N SER A 107 -14.44 5.94 -12.56
CA SER A 107 -15.57 5.71 -13.46
C SER A 107 -16.90 5.59 -12.69
N ALA A 108 -16.90 4.83 -11.60
CA ALA A 108 -18.06 4.67 -10.74
C ALA A 108 -18.44 5.95 -10.01
N TYR A 109 -17.45 6.75 -9.58
CA TYR A 109 -17.69 8.05 -8.97
C TYR A 109 -18.33 9.03 -9.95
N ILE A 110 -17.85 9.09 -11.20
CA ILE A 110 -18.44 9.92 -12.26
C ILE A 110 -19.88 9.46 -12.54
N TYR A 111 -20.08 8.15 -12.73
CA TYR A 111 -21.40 7.57 -12.99
C TYR A 111 -22.40 7.87 -11.87
N PHE A 112 -21.98 7.72 -10.61
CA PHE A 112 -22.77 8.06 -9.43
C PHE A 112 -23.06 9.56 -9.35
N SER A 113 -22.07 10.41 -9.62
CA SER A 113 -22.23 11.87 -9.61
C SER A 113 -23.20 12.35 -10.69
N TRP A 114 -23.17 11.75 -11.88
CA TRP A 114 -24.12 12.03 -12.96
C TRP A 114 -25.55 11.71 -12.52
N PHE A 115 -25.79 10.55 -11.93
CA PHE A 115 -27.11 10.21 -11.40
C PHE A 115 -27.66 11.31 -10.47
N TYR A 116 -26.85 11.79 -9.53
CA TYR A 116 -27.25 12.88 -8.63
C TYR A 116 -27.49 14.21 -9.36
N ALA A 117 -26.69 14.54 -10.37
CA ALA A 117 -26.89 15.74 -11.18
C ALA A 117 -28.20 15.68 -11.99
N TYR A 118 -28.50 14.54 -12.61
CA TYR A 118 -29.74 14.31 -13.38
C TYR A 118 -31.00 14.28 -12.50
N CYS A 119 -30.89 13.89 -11.23
CA CYS A 119 -32.02 13.99 -10.28
C CYS A 119 -32.40 15.44 -9.97
N VAL A 120 -31.51 16.41 -10.22
CA VAL A 120 -31.76 17.85 -10.01
C VAL A 120 -32.33 18.52 -11.27
N GLU A 121 -31.99 18.02 -12.47
CA GLU A 121 -32.51 18.52 -13.76
C GLU A 121 -32.96 17.35 -14.66
N PRO A 122 -34.29 17.10 -14.78
CA PRO A 122 -34.78 15.93 -15.51
C PRO A 122 -34.53 16.06 -17.02
N SER A 123 -33.61 15.25 -17.54
CA SER A 123 -33.40 15.02 -18.98
C SER A 123 -34.19 13.78 -19.45
N PRO A 124 -34.55 13.64 -20.75
CA PRO A 124 -35.37 12.52 -21.25
C PRO A 124 -34.63 11.19 -21.44
N GLU A 125 -33.32 11.12 -21.21
CA GLU A 125 -32.52 9.91 -21.45
C GLU A 125 -32.48 8.95 -20.25
N VAL A 126 -32.17 7.68 -20.53
CA VAL A 126 -32.22 6.54 -19.62
C VAL A 126 -31.47 6.82 -18.31
N ILE A 127 -32.21 7.19 -17.28
CA ILE A 127 -31.70 7.40 -15.92
C ILE A 127 -31.32 6.03 -15.35
N PRO A 128 -30.07 5.81 -14.90
CA PRO A 128 -29.73 4.66 -14.08
C PRO A 128 -30.68 4.59 -12.90
N SER A 129 -31.25 3.42 -12.59
CA SER A 129 -32.02 3.33 -11.34
C SER A 129 -31.10 3.72 -10.17
N GLU A 130 -31.58 4.54 -9.23
CA GLU A 130 -30.83 4.98 -8.03
C GLU A 130 -30.13 3.80 -7.33
N THR A 131 -30.82 2.66 -7.34
CA THR A 131 -30.38 1.38 -6.78
C THR A 131 -29.15 0.80 -7.49
N GLU A 132 -29.02 0.97 -8.80
CA GLU A 132 -27.92 0.42 -9.60
C GLU A 132 -26.65 1.27 -9.48
N ALA A 133 -26.75 2.59 -9.67
CA ALA A 133 -25.61 3.51 -9.54
C ALA A 133 -25.02 3.46 -8.12
N SER A 134 -25.87 3.48 -7.09
CA SER A 134 -25.44 3.35 -5.70
C SER A 134 -24.77 2.00 -5.43
N LYS A 135 -25.31 0.90 -5.98
CA LYS A 135 -24.72 -0.43 -5.79
C LYS A 135 -23.36 -0.58 -6.46
N ILE A 136 -23.21 -0.06 -7.68
CA ILE A 136 -21.92 -0.06 -8.41
C ILE A 136 -20.88 0.73 -7.63
N TYR A 137 -21.21 1.96 -7.25
CA TYR A 137 -20.32 2.82 -6.48
C TYR A 137 -19.92 2.20 -5.15
N ASP A 138 -20.88 1.69 -4.37
CA ASP A 138 -20.62 1.03 -3.10
C ASP A 138 -19.68 -0.15 -3.27
N THR A 139 -19.98 -1.05 -4.20
CA THR A 139 -19.17 -2.25 -4.43
C THR A 139 -17.72 -1.86 -4.71
N ILE A 140 -17.50 -0.86 -5.55
CA ILE A 140 -16.15 -0.42 -5.92
C ILE A 140 -15.47 0.33 -4.78
N PHE A 141 -16.18 1.21 -4.06
CA PHE A 141 -15.65 1.90 -2.87
C PHE A 141 -15.18 0.91 -1.80
N PHE A 142 -15.98 -0.11 -1.49
CA PHE A 142 -15.58 -1.15 -0.55
C PHE A 142 -14.45 -2.03 -1.09
N THR A 143 -14.38 -2.26 -2.41
CA THR A 143 -13.29 -3.03 -3.03
C THR A 143 -11.95 -2.31 -2.93
N ILE A 144 -11.89 -1.04 -3.34
CA ILE A 144 -10.65 -0.24 -3.25
C ILE A 144 -10.25 -0.05 -1.78
N GLY A 145 -11.22 0.25 -0.91
CA GLY A 145 -10.99 0.39 0.52
C GLY A 145 -10.49 -0.90 1.17
N TYR A 146 -11.01 -2.06 0.77
CA TYR A 146 -10.53 -3.35 1.25
C TYR A 146 -9.08 -3.60 0.83
N SER A 147 -8.73 -3.29 -0.42
CA SER A 147 -7.35 -3.38 -0.92
C SER A 147 -6.40 -2.51 -0.09
N ILE A 148 -6.78 -1.25 0.16
CA ILE A 148 -6.00 -0.31 0.99
C ILE A 148 -5.82 -0.85 2.41
N LEU A 149 -6.86 -1.41 3.02
CA LEU A 149 -6.81 -1.93 4.39
C LEU A 149 -5.93 -3.18 4.53
N LEU A 150 -5.89 -4.04 3.51
CA LEU A 150 -5.02 -5.21 3.48
C LEU A 150 -3.55 -4.80 3.40
N GLU A 151 -3.22 -3.88 2.49
CA GLU A 151 -1.84 -3.37 2.37
C GLU A 151 -1.43 -2.59 3.63
N ALA A 152 -2.34 -1.79 4.21
CA ALA A 152 -2.10 -1.11 5.48
C ALA A 152 -1.81 -2.10 6.63
N GLN A 153 -2.54 -3.22 6.70
CA GLN A 153 -2.29 -4.27 7.69
C GLN A 153 -0.93 -4.92 7.47
N SER A 154 -0.58 -5.23 6.21
CA SER A 154 0.70 -5.81 5.84
C SER A 154 1.86 -4.91 6.28
N ILE A 155 1.81 -3.63 5.88
CA ILE A 155 2.84 -2.64 6.23
C ILE A 155 2.92 -2.44 7.75
N ALA A 156 1.78 -2.31 8.44
CA ALA A 156 1.77 -2.15 9.90
C ALA A 156 2.44 -3.35 10.60
N SER A 157 2.19 -4.57 10.12
CA SER A 157 2.83 -5.77 10.67
C SER A 157 4.34 -5.80 10.42
N GLU A 158 4.81 -5.29 9.28
CA GLU A 158 6.25 -5.25 8.97
C GLU A 158 7.00 -4.14 9.71
N LEU A 159 6.28 -3.11 10.17
CA LEU A 159 6.81 -1.99 10.96
C LEU A 159 6.61 -2.17 12.48
N ASP A 160 6.11 -3.33 12.92
CA ASP A 160 5.74 -3.59 14.32
C ASP A 160 4.76 -2.54 14.92
N LEU A 161 3.84 -2.03 14.09
CA LEU A 161 2.82 -1.05 14.48
C LEU A 161 1.50 -1.72 14.89
N PRO A 162 0.67 -1.06 15.72
CA PRO A 162 -0.67 -1.53 16.04
C PRO A 162 -1.55 -1.70 14.78
N ILE A 163 -2.21 -2.86 14.66
CA ILE A 163 -3.09 -3.18 13.53
C ILE A 163 -4.48 -2.56 13.78
N ILE A 164 -4.62 -1.28 13.44
CA ILE A 164 -5.87 -0.51 13.61
C ILE A 164 -6.92 -0.72 12.50
N THR A 165 -6.61 -1.53 11.49
CA THR A 165 -7.49 -1.85 10.35
C THR A 165 -8.54 -2.92 10.65
N LYS A 166 -8.33 -3.73 11.69
CA LYS A 166 -9.17 -4.91 12.01
C LYS A 166 -10.68 -4.63 12.05
N PRO A 167 -11.16 -3.51 12.63
CA PRO A 167 -12.60 -3.24 12.68
C PRO A 167 -13.26 -3.10 11.30
N PHE A 168 -12.50 -2.65 10.29
CA PHE A 168 -13.03 -2.38 8.96
C PHE A 168 -12.91 -3.57 8.01
N LEU A 169 -11.88 -4.42 8.18
CA LEU A 169 -11.56 -5.47 7.22
C LEU A 169 -12.73 -6.40 6.90
N LYS A 170 -13.47 -6.85 7.92
CA LYS A 170 -14.64 -7.72 7.71
C LYS A 170 -15.74 -7.01 6.92
N ILE A 171 -16.07 -5.78 7.32
CA ILE A 171 -17.14 -4.98 6.71
C ILE A 171 -16.82 -4.71 5.23
N PHE A 172 -15.59 -4.28 4.96
CA PHE A 172 -15.14 -3.97 3.61
C PHE A 172 -15.05 -5.24 2.74
N SER A 173 -14.58 -6.36 3.30
CA SER A 173 -14.59 -7.65 2.61
C SER A 173 -16.01 -8.08 2.23
N ASP A 174 -16.95 -8.06 3.17
CA ASP A 174 -18.33 -8.51 2.95
C ASP A 174 -19.04 -7.64 1.89
N ARG A 175 -18.78 -6.33 1.87
CA ARG A 175 -19.40 -5.39 0.93
C ARG A 175 -18.69 -5.26 -0.41
N SER A 176 -17.45 -5.72 -0.51
CA SER A 176 -16.73 -5.85 -1.79
C SER A 176 -17.18 -7.05 -2.63
N GLN A 177 -18.02 -7.93 -2.06
CA GLN A 177 -18.50 -9.12 -2.77
C GLN A 177 -19.30 -8.72 -4.03
N GLY A 178 -18.99 -9.38 -5.14
CA GLY A 178 -19.64 -9.14 -6.43
C GLY A 178 -18.89 -8.20 -7.38
N TYR A 179 -17.77 -7.59 -6.96
CA TYR A 179 -16.93 -6.76 -7.83
C TYR A 179 -16.55 -7.45 -9.15
N ASN A 180 -16.13 -8.72 -9.11
CA ASN A 180 -15.73 -9.48 -10.31
C ASN A 180 -16.88 -9.68 -11.33
N ASN A 181 -18.13 -9.54 -10.90
CA ASN A 181 -19.31 -9.68 -11.75
C ASN A 181 -19.91 -8.32 -12.14
N LEU A 182 -19.32 -7.23 -11.66
CA LEU A 182 -19.80 -5.88 -11.87
C LEU A 182 -19.34 -5.39 -13.26
N LYS A 183 -20.26 -4.80 -14.01
CA LYS A 183 -19.91 -4.04 -15.21
C LYS A 183 -19.80 -2.58 -14.83
N VAL A 184 -18.58 -2.07 -14.74
CA VAL A 184 -18.35 -0.65 -14.48
C VAL A 184 -18.68 0.14 -15.74
N PRO A 185 -19.63 1.09 -15.70
CA PRO A 185 -19.90 1.95 -16.83
C PRO A 185 -18.66 2.77 -17.14
N LYS A 186 -18.21 2.74 -18.39
CA LYS A 186 -17.19 3.67 -18.84
C LYS A 186 -17.86 5.01 -19.13
N PRO A 187 -17.36 6.14 -18.61
CA PRO A 187 -17.88 7.43 -19.00
C PRO A 187 -17.63 7.62 -20.51
N ASP A 188 -18.71 7.65 -21.30
CA ASP A 188 -18.66 8.14 -22.67
C ASP A 188 -18.51 9.67 -22.58
N PHE A 189 -17.27 10.14 -22.69
CA PHE A 189 -16.99 11.57 -22.76
C PHE A 189 -17.44 12.08 -24.14
N PRO A 190 -18.36 13.05 -24.23
CA PRO A 190 -18.56 13.81 -25.46
C PRO A 190 -17.35 14.67 -25.82
#